data_AF-A0A8S9G0V8-F1
#
_entry.id   AF-A0A8S9G0V8-F1
#
_cell.length_a   1.000
_cell.length_b   1.000
_cell.length_c   1.000
_cell.angle_alpha   90.00
_cell.angle_beta   90.00
_cell.angle_gamma   90.00
#
_symmetry.space_group_name_H-M   'P 1'
#
loop_
_entity.id
_entity.type
_entity.pdbx_description
1 polymer ?
#
loop_
_entity_poly.entity_id
_entity_poly.type
_entity_poly.pdbx_seq_one_letter_code
_entity_poly.pdbx_strand_id
1 'polypeptide(L)'
;MGAPVKNLSSDGEWTVVLPSKRRQGRRKPKQEEEEKPWKSDDLEVDPQRQARLKKKMEISINKIESSKFYTALIEQLKSPEVSEQFRLVLGTETQLQMVMYGIGSIEAYESPRFQLSIAILMKREFDWVGNIEVFDPVLSATESSVLESMGCMVLSVNEQARREALKPTLFFMPHCEANLYNNL
;
A
#
# COMPACT_ATOMS: atom_id res chain seq x y z
N MET A 1 45.54 -26.71 38.65
CA MET A 1 44.62 -27.85 38.89
C MET A 1 43.51 -27.38 39.81
N GLY A 2 42.26 -27.61 39.42
CA GLY A 2 41.08 -27.24 40.21
C GLY A 2 39.99 -26.60 39.36
N ALA A 3 39.16 -27.43 38.73
CA ALA A 3 37.81 -27.09 38.33
C ALA A 3 36.84 -27.85 39.27
N PRO A 4 35.52 -27.60 39.27
CA PRO A 4 34.76 -26.36 39.16
C PRO A 4 33.78 -26.21 40.36
N VAL A 5 33.06 -25.08 40.49
CA VAL A 5 31.77 -25.05 41.21
C VAL A 5 30.71 -24.52 40.26
N LYS A 6 29.78 -25.41 39.91
CA LYS A 6 28.54 -25.09 39.20
C LYS A 6 27.56 -24.50 40.21
N ASN A 7 27.02 -23.33 39.91
CA ASN A 7 25.71 -22.94 40.40
C ASN A 7 24.77 -22.83 39.20
N LEU A 8 23.77 -23.71 39.20
CA LEU A 8 22.58 -23.58 38.39
C LEU A 8 21.68 -22.52 39.04
N SER A 9 21.29 -21.51 38.27
CA SER A 9 20.03 -20.81 38.48
C SER A 9 19.46 -20.47 37.11
N SER A 10 18.33 -21.10 36.80
CA SER A 10 17.46 -20.74 35.69
C SER A 10 16.80 -19.40 36.01
N ASP A 11 17.03 -18.39 35.17
CA ASP A 11 16.01 -17.40 34.82
C ASP A 11 16.47 -16.63 33.58
N GLY A 12 15.53 -16.39 32.67
CA GLY A 12 15.77 -15.85 31.33
C GLY A 12 16.51 -14.51 31.34
N GLU A 13 17.76 -14.56 30.91
CA GLU A 13 18.68 -13.43 30.86
C GLU A 13 18.39 -12.56 29.62
N TRP A 14 17.57 -11.53 29.77
CA TRP A 14 17.48 -10.48 28.75
C TRP A 14 18.81 -9.70 28.72
N THR A 15 19.50 -9.75 27.58
CA THR A 15 20.72 -8.97 27.37
C THR A 15 20.33 -7.51 27.10
N VAL A 16 20.68 -6.60 28.00
CA VAL A 16 20.57 -5.15 27.76
C VAL A 16 21.70 -4.72 26.82
N VAL A 17 21.37 -4.44 25.56
CA VAL A 17 22.33 -3.88 24.58
C VAL A 17 22.51 -2.39 24.83
N LEU A 18 23.72 -2.00 25.25
CA LEU A 18 24.11 -0.59 25.35
C LEU A 18 24.24 0.03 23.94
N PRO A 19 23.86 1.31 23.76
CA PRO A 19 23.98 1.97 22.46
C PRO A 19 25.44 1.95 22.02
N SER A 20 25.71 1.31 20.88
CA SER A 20 27.00 1.39 20.22
C SER A 20 27.34 2.86 19.95
N LYS A 21 28.51 3.32 20.40
CA LYS A 21 29.05 4.63 20.05
C LYS A 21 29.28 4.68 18.54
N ARG A 22 28.26 5.09 17.78
CA ARG A 22 28.40 5.46 16.37
C ARG A 22 29.44 6.57 16.30
N ARG A 23 30.56 6.29 15.64
CA ARG A 23 31.45 7.31 15.10
C ARG A 23 30.57 8.31 14.35
N GLN A 24 30.60 9.57 14.76
CA GLN A 24 29.96 10.68 14.04
C GLN A 24 30.64 10.85 12.68
N GLY A 25 30.25 10.01 11.73
CA GLY A 25 30.40 10.32 10.31
C GLY A 25 29.51 11.52 10.03
N ARG A 26 30.13 12.62 9.61
CA ARG A 26 29.49 13.86 9.16
C ARG A 26 28.29 13.51 8.28
N ARG A 27 27.06 13.65 8.81
CA ARG A 27 25.84 13.48 8.02
C ARG A 27 25.89 14.54 6.92
N LYS A 28 26.02 14.11 5.66
CA LYS A 28 25.71 14.98 4.53
C LYS A 28 24.25 15.44 4.71
N PRO A 29 23.92 16.72 4.47
CA PRO A 29 22.53 17.15 4.49
C PRO A 29 21.77 16.27 3.50
N LYS A 30 20.70 15.63 3.99
CA LYS A 30 19.78 14.86 3.17
C LYS A 30 19.17 15.89 2.22
N GLN A 31 19.45 15.79 0.93
CA GLN A 31 18.72 16.61 -0.05
C GLN A 31 17.25 16.27 0.12
N GLU A 32 16.45 17.28 0.45
CA GLU A 32 15.00 17.20 0.26
C GLU A 32 14.82 16.95 -1.25
N GLU A 33 14.46 15.72 -1.60
CA GLU A 33 14.01 15.43 -2.95
C GLU A 33 12.71 16.21 -3.13
N GLU A 34 12.80 17.34 -3.82
CA GLU A 34 11.66 18.15 -4.25
C GLU A 34 10.62 17.27 -4.94
N GLU A 35 9.35 17.56 -4.69
CA GLU A 35 8.19 16.97 -5.36
C GLU A 35 8.29 17.24 -6.88
N LYS A 36 8.87 16.30 -7.62
CA LYS A 36 9.01 16.40 -9.07
C LYS A 36 7.91 15.57 -9.74
N PRO A 37 7.37 16.06 -10.88
CA PRO A 37 6.52 15.24 -11.73
C PRO A 37 7.25 13.94 -12.11
N TRP A 38 6.65 12.80 -11.77
CA TRP A 38 7.14 11.48 -12.14
C TRP A 38 6.80 11.22 -13.60
N LYS A 39 7.80 10.81 -14.39
CA LYS A 39 7.60 10.36 -15.77
C LYS A 39 7.94 8.89 -15.85
N SER A 40 7.00 8.11 -16.35
CA SER A 40 7.24 6.72 -16.73
C SER A 40 8.25 6.65 -17.88
N ASP A 41 9.10 5.63 -17.89
CA ASP A 41 10.04 5.38 -18.99
C ASP A 41 9.33 5.00 -20.31
N ASP A 42 8.09 4.52 -20.22
CA ASP A 42 7.24 4.23 -21.39
C ASP A 42 6.54 5.51 -21.88
N LEU A 43 6.98 6.02 -23.04
CA LEU A 43 6.40 7.24 -23.64
C LEU A 43 5.09 6.99 -24.40
N GLU A 44 4.81 5.74 -24.79
CA GLU A 44 3.66 5.39 -25.62
C GLU A 44 2.86 4.21 -25.05
N VAL A 45 1.53 4.32 -25.11
CA VAL A 45 0.61 3.26 -24.73
C VAL A 45 0.37 2.37 -25.94
N ASP A 46 0.95 1.17 -25.94
CA ASP A 46 0.64 0.14 -26.95
C ASP A 46 -0.78 -0.41 -26.72
N PRO A 47 -1.73 -0.23 -27.66
CA PRO A 47 -3.10 -0.71 -27.51
C PRO A 47 -3.20 -2.22 -27.30
N GLN A 48 -2.30 -3.02 -27.88
CA GLN A 48 -2.33 -4.48 -27.73
C GLN A 48 -1.88 -4.89 -26.34
N ARG A 49 -0.80 -4.31 -25.83
CA ARG A 49 -0.33 -4.49 -24.45
C ARG A 49 -1.40 -4.04 -23.45
N GLN A 50 -2.00 -2.88 -23.68
CA GLN A 50 -3.10 -2.35 -22.86
C GLN A 50 -4.28 -3.32 -22.81
N ALA A 51 -4.74 -3.83 -23.95
CA ALA A 51 -5.85 -4.79 -24.00
C ALA A 51 -5.53 -6.10 -23.27
N ARG A 52 -4.30 -6.63 -23.42
CA ARG A 52 -3.85 -7.83 -22.71
C ARG A 52 -3.80 -7.61 -21.20
N LEU A 53 -3.29 -6.46 -20.76
CA LEU A 53 -3.23 -6.11 -19.34
C LEU A 53 -4.62 -5.90 -18.75
N LYS A 54 -5.51 -5.19 -19.47
CA LYS A 54 -6.91 -5.05 -19.06
C LYS A 54 -7.58 -6.41 -18.88
N LYS A 55 -7.35 -7.34 -19.82
CA LYS A 55 -7.88 -8.71 -19.70
C LYS A 55 -7.34 -9.45 -18.47
N LYS A 56 -6.03 -9.31 -18.20
CA LYS A 56 -5.40 -9.85 -16.98
C LYS A 56 -6.07 -9.29 -15.71
N MET A 57 -6.37 -7.99 -15.67
CA MET A 57 -7.05 -7.34 -14.55
C MET A 57 -8.47 -7.84 -14.37
N GLU A 58 -9.26 -7.95 -15.44
CA GLU A 58 -10.62 -8.50 -15.38
C GLU A 58 -10.64 -9.92 -14.83
N ILE A 59 -9.69 -10.76 -15.26
CA ILE A 59 -9.54 -12.13 -14.74
C ILE A 59 -9.21 -12.09 -13.23
N SER A 60 -8.29 -11.22 -12.81
CA SER A 60 -7.93 -11.07 -11.40
C SER A 60 -9.09 -10.59 -10.54
N ILE A 61 -9.87 -9.61 -11.03
CA ILE A 61 -11.08 -9.11 -10.35
C ILE A 61 -12.08 -10.25 -10.17
N ASN A 62 -12.41 -10.98 -11.23
CA ASN A 62 -13.39 -12.08 -11.16
C ASN A 62 -12.92 -13.22 -10.23
N LYS A 63 -11.60 -13.52 -10.22
CA LYS A 63 -11.02 -14.50 -9.29
C LYS A 63 -11.20 -14.07 -7.83
N ILE A 64 -10.98 -12.79 -7.51
CA ILE A 64 -11.15 -12.26 -6.15
C ILE A 64 -12.63 -12.22 -5.78
N GLU A 65 -13.49 -11.66 -6.64
CA GLU A 65 -14.92 -11.52 -6.40
C GLU A 65 -15.61 -12.86 -6.11
N SER A 66 -15.24 -13.92 -6.83
CA SER A 66 -15.75 -15.28 -6.62
C SER A 66 -15.06 -16.06 -5.50
N SER A 67 -14.05 -15.48 -4.85
CA SER A 67 -13.30 -16.17 -3.80
C SER A 67 -14.02 -16.14 -2.46
N LYS A 68 -13.91 -17.25 -1.72
CA LYS A 68 -14.38 -17.33 -0.32
C LYS A 68 -13.74 -16.26 0.57
N PHE A 69 -12.50 -15.87 0.25
CA PHE A 69 -11.80 -14.80 0.95
C PHE A 69 -12.55 -13.47 0.84
N TYR A 70 -12.92 -13.06 -0.38
CA TYR A 70 -13.61 -11.80 -0.60
C TYR A 70 -15.02 -11.83 0.00
N THR A 71 -15.75 -12.94 -0.13
CA THR A 71 -17.05 -13.10 0.53
C THR A 71 -16.93 -12.90 2.04
N ALA A 72 -15.98 -13.58 2.70
CA ALA A 72 -15.78 -13.45 4.14
C ALA A 72 -15.33 -12.03 4.54
N LEU A 73 -14.49 -11.38 3.73
CA LEU A 73 -14.05 -10.00 3.95
C LEU A 73 -15.24 -9.04 3.93
N ILE A 74 -16.11 -9.14 2.93
CA ILE A 74 -17.29 -8.28 2.81
C ILE A 74 -18.30 -8.55 3.93
N GLU A 75 -18.51 -9.80 4.32
CA GLU A 75 -19.34 -10.14 5.48
C GLU A 75 -18.83 -9.49 6.77
N GLN A 76 -17.51 -9.50 6.99
CA GLN A 76 -16.89 -8.83 8.15
C GLN A 76 -17.01 -7.32 8.08
N LEU A 77 -16.76 -6.70 6.92
CA LEU A 77 -16.88 -5.26 6.75
C LEU A 77 -18.32 -4.76 6.87
N LYS A 78 -19.30 -5.61 6.56
CA LYS A 78 -20.74 -5.35 6.75
C LYS A 78 -21.23 -5.63 8.17
N SER A 79 -20.41 -6.21 9.04
CA SER A 79 -20.84 -6.46 10.42
C SER A 79 -21.18 -5.11 11.10
N PRO A 80 -22.21 -5.07 11.97
CA PRO A 80 -22.60 -3.83 12.64
C PRO A 80 -21.45 -3.17 13.41
N GLU A 81 -20.59 -3.99 14.02
CA GLU A 81 -19.44 -3.53 14.80
C GLU A 81 -18.44 -2.79 13.91
N VAL A 82 -18.10 -3.36 12.76
CA VAL A 82 -17.10 -2.80 11.83
C VAL A 82 -17.67 -1.61 11.05
N SER A 83 -18.91 -1.74 10.57
CA SER A 83 -19.61 -0.67 9.86
C SER A 83 -19.74 0.59 10.72
N GLU A 84 -20.03 0.43 12.02
CA GLU A 84 -20.07 1.55 12.95
C GLU A 84 -18.69 2.20 13.14
N GLN A 85 -17.59 1.44 13.15
CA GLN A 85 -16.25 2.02 13.17
C GLN A 85 -15.97 2.88 11.94
N PHE A 86 -16.37 2.43 10.74
CA PHE A 86 -16.23 3.27 9.54
C PHE A 86 -17.05 4.54 9.64
N ARG A 87 -18.28 4.48 10.17
CA ARG A 87 -19.10 5.67 10.40
C ARG A 87 -18.43 6.67 11.36
N LEU A 88 -17.77 6.17 12.41
CA LEU A 88 -17.02 7.01 13.35
C LEU A 88 -15.79 7.66 12.71
N VAL A 89 -15.02 6.89 11.92
CA VAL A 89 -13.85 7.38 11.20
C VAL A 89 -14.22 8.43 10.15
N LEU A 90 -15.35 8.22 9.46
CA LEU A 90 -15.87 9.15 8.46
C LEU A 90 -16.30 10.49 9.08
N GLY A 91 -16.84 10.47 10.30
CA GLY A 91 -17.27 11.67 11.00
C GLY A 91 -18.36 12.42 10.23
N THR A 92 -18.05 13.62 9.75
CA THR A 92 -18.96 14.43 8.89
C THR A 92 -18.78 14.16 7.40
N GLU A 93 -17.70 13.50 7.01
CA GLU A 93 -17.47 13.11 5.62
C GLU A 93 -18.33 11.89 5.27
N THR A 94 -18.67 11.75 4.00
CA THR A 94 -19.46 10.61 3.51
C THR A 94 -18.59 9.51 2.90
N GLN A 95 -17.33 9.83 2.58
CA GLN A 95 -16.42 8.93 1.89
C GLN A 95 -15.01 8.97 2.48
N LEU A 96 -14.42 7.78 2.51
CA LEU A 96 -13.04 7.55 2.87
C LEU A 96 -12.21 7.48 1.58
N GLN A 97 -11.24 8.37 1.44
CA GLN A 97 -10.32 8.37 0.31
C GLN A 97 -9.35 7.21 0.47
N MET A 98 -9.07 6.47 -0.61
CA MET A 98 -8.07 5.41 -0.59
C MET A 98 -6.85 5.86 -1.38
N VAL A 99 -5.66 5.75 -0.77
CA VAL A 99 -4.39 6.09 -1.40
C VAL A 99 -3.48 4.87 -1.34
N MET A 100 -3.17 4.32 -2.50
CA MET A 100 -2.36 3.12 -2.66
C MET A 100 -0.94 3.50 -3.09
N TYR A 101 0.02 3.39 -2.17
CA TYR A 101 1.44 3.57 -2.48
C TYR A 101 2.14 2.23 -2.65
N GLY A 102 3.04 2.13 -3.62
CA GLY A 102 3.88 0.93 -3.73
C GLY A 102 3.08 -0.31 -4.09
N ILE A 103 2.18 -0.22 -5.07
CA ILE A 103 1.37 -1.37 -5.51
C ILE A 103 2.18 -2.38 -6.33
N GLY A 104 3.30 -1.98 -6.92
CA GLY A 104 4.13 -2.76 -7.83
C GLY A 104 3.58 -2.84 -9.25
N SER A 105 4.31 -3.54 -10.13
CA SER A 105 3.87 -3.73 -11.52
C SER A 105 2.70 -4.72 -11.60
N ILE A 106 1.54 -4.21 -12.02
CA ILE A 106 0.33 -5.00 -12.28
C ILE A 106 0.46 -5.83 -13.57
N GLU A 107 1.37 -5.45 -14.46
CA GLU A 107 1.61 -6.23 -15.67
C GLU A 107 2.48 -7.47 -15.40
N ALA A 108 3.54 -7.28 -14.63
CA ALA A 108 4.54 -8.32 -14.35
C ALA A 108 4.04 -9.34 -13.33
N TYR A 109 3.32 -8.90 -12.29
CA TYR A 109 3.02 -9.73 -11.12
C TYR A 109 1.52 -9.94 -10.90
N GLU A 110 1.13 -11.06 -10.30
CA GLU A 110 -0.27 -11.36 -9.96
C GLU A 110 -0.70 -10.71 -8.63
N SER A 111 0.20 -10.64 -7.64
CA SER A 111 -0.10 -10.04 -6.32
C SER A 111 -0.59 -8.60 -6.41
N PRO A 112 0.08 -7.67 -7.12
CA PRO A 112 -0.42 -6.30 -7.34
C PRO A 112 -1.83 -6.27 -7.96
N ARG A 113 -2.11 -7.17 -8.91
CA ARG A 113 -3.43 -7.26 -9.54
C ARG A 113 -4.50 -7.68 -8.56
N PHE A 114 -4.22 -8.64 -7.68
CA PHE A 114 -5.18 -9.06 -6.65
C PHE A 114 -5.40 -8.00 -5.58
N GLN A 115 -4.33 -7.37 -5.10
CA GLN A 115 -4.41 -6.26 -4.14
C GLN A 115 -5.27 -5.11 -4.68
N LEU A 116 -5.03 -4.71 -5.93
CA LEU A 116 -5.83 -3.71 -6.61
C LEU A 116 -7.28 -4.17 -6.86
N SER A 117 -7.47 -5.45 -7.19
CA SER A 117 -8.81 -6.02 -7.40
C SER A 117 -9.67 -5.91 -6.14
N ILE A 118 -9.09 -6.13 -4.96
CA ILE A 118 -9.78 -5.94 -3.68
C ILE A 118 -10.22 -4.49 -3.52
N ALA A 119 -9.33 -3.52 -3.75
CA ALA A 119 -9.65 -2.09 -3.66
C ALA A 119 -10.80 -1.69 -4.61
N ILE A 120 -10.72 -2.10 -5.88
CA ILE A 120 -11.75 -1.84 -6.90
C ILE A 120 -13.09 -2.46 -6.49
N LEU A 121 -13.09 -3.71 -6.01
CA LEU A 121 -14.31 -4.38 -5.59
C LEU A 121 -14.91 -3.74 -4.33
N MET A 122 -14.09 -3.34 -3.36
CA MET A 122 -14.55 -2.57 -2.20
C MET A 122 -15.22 -1.26 -2.61
N LYS A 123 -14.65 -0.54 -3.59
CA LYS A 123 -15.28 0.68 -4.15
C LYS A 123 -16.62 0.41 -4.82
N ARG A 124 -16.82 -0.77 -5.41
CA ARG A 124 -18.10 -1.16 -6.01
C ARG A 124 -19.14 -1.58 -4.96
N GLU A 125 -18.67 -2.15 -3.85
CA GLU A 125 -19.53 -2.70 -2.80
C GLU A 125 -19.98 -1.65 -1.77
N PHE A 126 -19.14 -0.65 -1.52
CA PHE A 126 -19.35 0.30 -0.42
C PHE A 126 -19.35 1.76 -0.92
N ASP A 127 -20.47 2.44 -0.72
CA ASP A 127 -20.63 3.86 -1.08
C ASP A 127 -19.68 4.79 -0.30
N TRP A 128 -19.24 4.35 0.88
CA TRP A 128 -18.28 5.07 1.71
C TRP A 128 -16.84 4.96 1.19
N VAL A 129 -16.54 4.06 0.25
CA VAL A 129 -15.21 4.02 -0.38
C VAL A 129 -15.17 5.07 -1.49
N GLY A 130 -14.42 6.14 -1.23
CA GLY A 130 -14.22 7.25 -2.15
C GLY A 130 -13.29 6.92 -3.31
N ASN A 131 -12.61 7.95 -3.83
CA ASN A 131 -11.65 7.77 -4.92
C ASN A 131 -10.48 6.89 -4.48
N ILE A 132 -10.00 6.06 -5.42
CA ILE A 132 -8.78 5.27 -5.26
C ILE A 132 -7.70 5.97 -6.04
N GLU A 133 -6.71 6.51 -5.33
CA GLU A 133 -5.53 7.12 -5.90
C GLU A 133 -4.36 6.15 -5.78
N VAL A 134 -3.56 6.01 -6.84
CA VAL A 134 -2.50 5.01 -6.92
C VAL A 134 -1.21 5.68 -7.34
N PHE A 135 -0.12 5.37 -6.65
CA PHE A 135 1.22 5.73 -7.06
C PHE A 135 2.21 4.61 -6.79
N ASP A 136 3.00 4.28 -7.81
CA ASP A 136 4.20 3.49 -7.66
C ASP A 136 5.21 3.93 -8.73
N PRO A 137 6.49 4.15 -8.37
CA PRO A 137 7.54 4.50 -9.32
C PRO A 137 7.66 3.57 -10.52
N VAL A 138 7.29 2.29 -10.37
CA VAL A 138 7.43 1.26 -11.39
C VAL A 138 6.25 1.18 -12.36
N LEU A 139 5.20 1.98 -12.19
CA LEU A 139 4.07 1.97 -13.10
C LEU A 139 4.46 2.52 -14.48
N SER A 140 4.21 1.71 -15.50
CA SER A 140 4.29 2.13 -16.89
C SER A 140 3.13 3.05 -17.29
N ALA A 141 3.27 3.80 -18.39
CA ALA A 141 2.16 4.53 -18.99
C ALA A 141 1.00 3.61 -19.39
N THR A 142 1.31 2.38 -19.85
CA THR A 142 0.28 1.38 -20.18
C THR A 142 -0.47 0.91 -18.95
N GLU A 143 0.24 0.60 -17.86
CA GLU A 143 -0.38 0.22 -16.59
C GLU A 143 -1.24 1.36 -16.04
N SER A 144 -0.71 2.58 -16.07
CA SER A 144 -1.41 3.78 -15.62
C SER A 144 -2.73 3.98 -16.37
N SER A 145 -2.69 3.85 -17.70
CA SER A 145 -3.90 3.95 -18.53
C SER A 145 -4.92 2.84 -18.22
N VAL A 146 -4.48 1.62 -17.92
CA VAL A 146 -5.39 0.55 -17.48
C VAL A 146 -6.02 0.87 -16.12
N LEU A 147 -5.23 1.35 -15.16
CA LEU A 147 -5.73 1.79 -13.84
C LEU A 147 -6.82 2.86 -13.97
N GLU A 148 -6.58 3.87 -14.79
CA GLU A 148 -7.54 4.94 -15.08
C GLU A 148 -8.83 4.39 -15.69
N SER A 149 -8.71 3.46 -16.66
CA SER A 149 -9.87 2.82 -17.27
C SER A 149 -10.70 1.96 -16.30
N MET A 150 -10.12 1.59 -15.16
CA MET A 150 -10.77 0.85 -14.08
C MET A 150 -11.32 1.76 -12.96
N GLY A 151 -11.25 3.08 -13.13
CA GLY A 151 -11.79 4.07 -12.19
C GLY A 151 -10.85 4.45 -11.05
N CYS A 152 -9.55 4.14 -11.17
CA CYS A 152 -8.52 4.65 -10.28
C CYS A 152 -7.95 5.97 -10.82
N MET A 153 -7.35 6.79 -9.96
CA MET A 153 -6.60 7.98 -10.34
C MET A 153 -5.11 7.71 -10.13
N VAL A 154 -4.31 7.81 -11.19
CA VAL A 154 -2.86 7.61 -11.07
C VAL A 154 -2.21 8.94 -10.75
N LEU A 155 -1.44 8.98 -9.65
CA LEU A 155 -0.75 10.20 -9.26
C LEU A 155 0.47 10.41 -10.13
N SER A 156 0.67 11.66 -10.56
CA SER A 156 1.80 12.06 -11.39
C SER A 156 2.97 12.61 -10.57
N VAL A 157 2.85 12.68 -9.25
CA VAL A 157 3.87 13.22 -8.34
C VAL A 157 4.25 12.16 -7.32
N ASN A 158 5.55 11.97 -7.13
CA ASN A 158 6.03 11.15 -6.03
C ASN A 158 5.96 11.95 -4.72
N GLU A 159 4.90 11.75 -3.96
CA GLU A 159 4.67 12.42 -2.68
C GLU A 159 5.53 11.83 -1.54
N GLN A 160 6.28 10.76 -1.79
CA GLN A 160 7.10 10.05 -0.78
C GLN A 160 6.30 9.65 0.46
N ALA A 161 5.01 9.36 0.30
CA ALA A 161 4.06 9.11 1.38
C ALA A 161 3.98 10.24 2.43
N ARG A 162 4.24 11.51 2.05
CA ARG A 162 4.10 12.70 2.91
C ARG A 162 2.77 13.43 2.74
N ARG A 163 1.78 12.75 2.18
CA ARG A 163 0.46 13.32 1.93
C ARG A 163 -0.18 13.72 3.25
N GLU A 164 -0.61 14.97 3.34
CA GLU A 164 -1.47 15.42 4.44
C GLU A 164 -2.88 14.81 4.29
N ALA A 165 -3.33 14.06 5.29
CA ALA A 165 -4.66 13.46 5.33
C ALA A 165 -5.71 14.46 5.84
N LEU A 166 -6.11 15.39 4.97
CA LEU A 166 -7.12 16.41 5.28
C LEU A 166 -8.55 15.86 5.45
N LYS A 167 -8.78 14.63 4.99
CA LYS A 167 -10.05 13.89 5.07
C LYS A 167 -9.77 12.49 5.61
N PRO A 168 -10.79 11.71 6.01
CA PRO A 168 -10.61 10.31 6.31
C PRO A 168 -9.96 9.59 5.12
N THR A 169 -8.74 9.11 5.33
CA THR A 169 -7.91 8.52 4.28
C THR A 169 -7.38 7.17 4.73
N LEU A 170 -7.57 6.15 3.90
CA LEU A 170 -6.93 4.85 4.04
C LEU A 170 -5.69 4.82 3.14
N PHE A 171 -4.52 4.84 3.76
CA PHE A 171 -3.27 4.55 3.09
C PHE A 171 -3.05 3.04 3.02
N PHE A 172 -2.90 2.49 1.82
CA PHE A 172 -2.60 1.08 1.59
C PHE A 172 -1.24 0.95 0.89
N MET A 173 -0.26 0.36 1.58
CA MET A 173 1.15 0.47 1.19
C MET A 173 1.87 -0.90 1.08
N PRO A 174 1.39 -1.86 0.26
CA PRO A 174 1.80 -3.25 0.35
C PRO A 174 3.29 -3.53 0.09
N HIS A 175 3.96 -2.74 -0.76
CA HIS A 175 5.37 -2.93 -1.12
C HIS A 175 6.28 -1.74 -0.78
N CYS A 176 5.82 -0.83 0.08
CA CYS A 176 6.62 0.31 0.49
C CYS A 176 7.75 -0.08 1.47
N GLU A 177 8.86 0.64 1.36
CA GLU A 177 9.94 0.57 2.35
C GLU A 177 9.47 1.08 3.72
N ALA A 178 10.02 0.51 4.79
CA ALA A 178 9.66 0.86 6.17
C ALA A 178 9.86 2.35 6.51
N ASN A 179 10.77 3.04 5.80
CA ASN A 179 11.03 4.46 6.00
C ASN A 179 9.83 5.34 5.59
N LEU A 180 9.03 4.93 4.59
CA LEU A 180 7.88 5.67 4.08
C LEU A 180 6.72 5.71 5.07
N TYR A 181 6.58 4.67 5.91
CA TYR A 181 5.56 4.65 6.96
C TYR A 181 5.79 5.69 8.05
N ASN A 182 7.02 6.19 8.24
CA ASN A 182 7.27 7.26 9.22
C ASN A 182 6.73 8.62 8.77
N ASN A 183 6.28 8.74 7.52
CA ASN A 183 5.72 9.97 6.97
C ASN A 183 4.19 10.04 7.10
N LEU A 184 3.56 8.97 7.63
CA LEU A 184 2.12 8.85 7.86
C LEU A 184 1.77 8.78 9.35
#